data_AF-A0A937N4S7-F1
#
_entry.id   AF-A0A937N4S7-F1
#
_cell.length_a   1.000
_cell.length_b   1.000
_cell.length_c   1.000
_cell.angle_alpha   90.00
_cell.angle_beta   90.00
_cell.angle_gamma   90.00
#
_symmetry.space_group_name_H-M   'P 1'
#
loop_
_entity.id
_entity.type
_entity.pdbx_description
1 polymer ?
#
loop_
_entity_poly.entity_id
_entity_poly.type
_entity_poly.pdbx_seq_one_letter_code
_entity_poly.pdbx_strand_id
1 'polypeptide(L)'
;PVNFSGGPWPLSVGGTFTLARVLGTVPVEPDGSACFEVPALRSLFFVALDENDLSVKRMQSFVSVQPGETAGCVGCHEQRLESPRAQFDPMALQRAPSRIEPFVDVPDVLDFPRHVQPILDRHCVECHNPEQYDGRVDLTGDHTPLFSQSYWTIIQRSLIADGRNQPYGNRAPRTIGSGASRLLGYLDGSHHETKLKESEYATVRLWIETSATYPGTYAALGSGMTPVAFPVAVMERRCGGCHGSPPNTKPVIGKGMYFTFGGAGPPLPLVHDFTDLKKIRGAMGYFKFGRSRTPQSLCNLTRADQSLLVQAPLSANADGLGLCDPIVFADTDDPDYQAILSAITEASREHQTTKRFDMPDFRPNDHYIIQMQRFGVLTAELSPDEPIDIYATDQAYWRSHWYRPASRKSSSSNDADL
;
A
#
# COMPACT_ATOMS: atom_id res chain seq x y z
N PRO A 1 -0.77 15.91 3.53
CA PRO A 1 -1.63 16.05 4.72
C PRO A 1 -1.02 15.26 5.87
N VAL A 2 -1.33 15.60 7.12
CA VAL A 2 -1.03 14.71 8.25
C VAL A 2 -1.96 13.50 8.14
N ASN A 3 -1.42 12.28 8.33
CA ASN A 3 -2.27 11.11 8.54
C ASN A 3 -3.05 11.32 9.86
N PHE A 4 -4.29 11.79 9.74
CA PHE A 4 -5.15 12.11 10.89
C PHE A 4 -5.78 10.87 11.53
N SER A 5 -5.68 9.70 10.88
CA SER A 5 -6.32 8.48 11.36
C SER A 5 -5.53 7.79 12.48
N GLY A 6 -4.24 8.12 12.65
CA GLY A 6 -3.33 7.41 13.57
C GLY A 6 -3.14 5.92 13.24
N GLY A 7 -3.59 5.48 12.06
CA GLY A 7 -3.52 4.10 11.59
C GLY A 7 -3.11 4.02 10.13
N PRO A 8 -2.78 2.82 9.63
CA PRO A 8 -2.37 2.64 8.26
C PRO A 8 -3.57 2.43 7.33
N TRP A 9 -4.83 2.59 7.75
CA TRP A 9 -5.99 2.19 6.94
C TRP A 9 -6.63 3.38 6.21
N PRO A 10 -6.85 3.31 4.88
CA PRO A 10 -6.49 2.23 3.95
C PRO A 10 -5.11 2.40 3.30
N LEU A 11 -4.20 3.23 3.84
CA LEU A 11 -2.84 3.41 3.28
C LEU A 11 -2.08 2.10 3.02
N SER A 12 -2.17 1.11 3.90
CA SER A 12 -1.54 -0.20 3.73
C SER A 12 -2.15 -1.28 4.63
N VAL A 13 -1.95 -2.54 4.26
CA VAL A 13 -2.28 -3.69 5.11
C VAL A 13 -1.14 -3.94 6.10
N GLY A 14 -1.14 -3.16 7.19
CA GLY A 14 -0.17 -3.32 8.28
C GLY A 14 1.28 -3.03 7.94
N GLY A 15 1.52 -2.22 6.90
CA GLY A 15 2.81 -1.68 6.51
C GLY A 15 2.98 -0.24 6.96
N THR A 16 3.25 0.66 6.01
CA THR A 16 3.49 2.09 6.26
C THR A 16 2.24 2.87 6.69
N PHE A 17 2.48 4.00 7.36
CA PHE A 17 1.49 4.99 7.80
C PHE A 17 1.62 6.31 7.04
N THR A 18 2.58 6.41 6.14
CA THR A 18 2.89 7.63 5.40
C THR A 18 3.07 7.32 3.92
N LEU A 19 2.70 8.29 3.09
CA LEU A 19 3.05 8.31 1.68
C LEU A 19 4.49 8.80 1.52
N ALA A 20 5.26 8.09 0.69
CA ALA A 20 6.58 8.52 0.28
C ALA A 20 6.54 9.07 -1.15
N ARG A 21 7.38 10.06 -1.41
CA ARG A 21 7.60 10.60 -2.75
C ARG A 21 8.93 10.12 -3.29
N VAL A 22 8.96 9.68 -4.53
CA VAL A 22 10.18 9.43 -5.29
C VAL A 22 10.73 10.76 -5.78
N LEU A 23 11.96 11.09 -5.40
CA LEU A 23 12.63 12.30 -5.91
C LEU A 23 13.44 12.02 -7.17
N GLY A 24 14.06 10.84 -7.26
CA GLY A 24 14.96 10.47 -8.34
C GLY A 24 16.18 9.68 -7.84
N THR A 25 17.21 9.63 -8.66
CA THR A 25 18.49 8.97 -8.36
C THR A 25 19.64 9.98 -8.38
N VAL A 26 20.76 9.55 -7.80
CA VAL A 26 22.05 10.24 -7.84
C VAL A 26 23.14 9.18 -8.02
N PRO A 27 24.25 9.48 -8.71
CA PRO A 27 25.31 8.51 -8.93
C PRO A 27 26.07 8.21 -7.62
N VAL A 28 26.54 6.96 -7.52
CA VAL A 28 27.49 6.52 -6.50
C VAL A 28 28.83 6.25 -7.21
N GLU A 29 29.91 6.78 -6.67
CA GLU A 29 31.25 6.61 -7.22
C GLU A 29 31.77 5.17 -7.04
N PRO A 30 32.79 4.73 -7.80
CA PRO A 30 33.37 3.39 -7.67
C PRO A 30 33.90 3.06 -6.27
N ASP A 31 34.29 4.05 -5.47
CA ASP A 31 34.72 3.90 -4.07
C ASP A 31 33.54 3.82 -3.07
N GLY A 32 32.30 3.85 -3.56
CA GLY A 32 31.07 3.81 -2.76
C GLY A 32 30.62 5.17 -2.21
N SER A 33 31.34 6.26 -2.51
CA SER A 33 31.00 7.59 -2.04
C SER A 33 29.91 8.27 -2.87
N ALA A 34 29.12 9.15 -2.25
CA ALA A 34 28.11 9.96 -2.93
C ALA A 34 28.00 11.35 -2.29
N CYS A 35 27.88 12.38 -3.12
CA CYS A 35 27.70 13.78 -2.71
C CYS A 35 26.66 14.44 -3.62
N PHE A 36 25.59 14.96 -3.05
CA PHE A 36 24.44 15.46 -3.81
C PHE A 36 23.62 16.50 -3.06
N GLU A 37 22.91 17.34 -3.81
CA GLU A 37 21.96 18.32 -3.28
C GLU A 37 20.61 17.66 -2.98
N VAL A 38 19.97 18.08 -1.88
CA VAL A 38 18.64 17.60 -1.50
C VAL A 38 17.70 18.75 -1.12
N PRO A 39 16.38 18.56 -1.18
CA PRO A 39 15.43 19.58 -0.73
C PRO A 39 15.55 19.83 0.78
N ALA A 40 15.79 21.09 1.15
CA ALA A 40 15.81 21.52 2.55
C ALA A 40 14.42 21.41 3.22
N LEU A 41 14.41 21.23 4.53
CA LEU A 41 13.22 21.17 5.40
C LEU A 41 12.22 20.07 5.00
N ARG A 42 12.73 18.96 4.44
CA ARG A 42 11.93 17.76 4.13
C ARG A 42 12.56 16.54 4.79
N SER A 43 11.71 15.63 5.24
CA SER A 43 12.13 14.30 5.69
C SER A 43 12.47 13.44 4.46
N LEU A 44 13.71 12.96 4.41
CA LEU A 44 14.28 12.18 3.32
C LEU A 44 14.76 10.84 3.85
N PHE A 45 14.64 9.79 3.05
CA PHE A 45 15.32 8.53 3.28
C PHE A 45 16.00 8.09 1.98
N PHE A 46 17.10 7.35 2.11
CA PHE A 46 17.89 6.90 0.97
C PHE A 46 17.75 5.39 0.79
N VAL A 47 17.86 4.97 -0.47
CA VAL A 47 17.91 3.57 -0.88
C VAL A 47 19.17 3.41 -1.72
N ALA A 48 20.08 2.56 -1.28
CA ALA A 48 21.22 2.14 -2.10
C ALA A 48 20.73 1.10 -3.10
N LEU A 49 21.02 1.32 -4.39
CA LEU A 49 20.60 0.49 -5.51
C LEU A 49 21.79 -0.27 -6.09
N ASP A 50 21.54 -1.43 -6.68
CA ASP A 50 22.52 -2.15 -7.50
C ASP A 50 22.43 -1.75 -8.99
N GLU A 51 23.22 -2.40 -9.85
CA GLU A 51 23.26 -2.14 -11.28
C GLU A 51 21.94 -2.40 -12.03
N ASN A 52 20.99 -3.09 -11.39
CA ASN A 52 19.66 -3.38 -11.94
C ASN A 52 18.56 -2.54 -11.28
N ASP A 53 18.95 -1.43 -10.63
CA ASP A 53 18.06 -0.56 -9.85
C ASP A 53 17.35 -1.25 -8.68
N LEU A 54 17.81 -2.43 -8.24
CA LEU A 54 17.22 -3.15 -7.12
C LEU A 54 17.84 -2.71 -5.81
N SER A 55 17.02 -2.60 -4.77
CA SER A 55 17.49 -2.13 -3.48
C SER A 55 18.44 -3.12 -2.81
N VAL A 56 19.64 -2.64 -2.54
CA VAL A 56 20.65 -3.31 -1.71
C VAL A 56 20.35 -3.04 -0.24
N LYS A 57 20.17 -1.78 0.15
CA LYS A 57 19.88 -1.40 1.53
C LYS A 57 19.03 -0.14 1.57
N ARG A 58 18.05 -0.13 2.47
CA ARG A 58 17.10 0.97 2.65
C ARG A 58 17.22 1.57 4.05
N MET A 59 17.27 2.90 4.11
CA MET A 59 17.17 3.64 5.37
C MET A 59 15.77 3.47 5.96
N GLN A 60 15.68 2.98 7.20
CA GLN A 60 14.44 2.81 7.97
C GLN A 60 14.29 3.91 9.04
N SER A 61 14.73 5.11 8.67
CA SER A 61 14.69 6.37 9.41
C SER A 61 14.55 7.47 8.36
N PHE A 62 14.48 8.72 8.81
CA PHE A 62 14.62 9.87 7.92
C PHE A 62 15.76 10.78 8.39
N VAL A 63 16.23 11.62 7.48
CA VAL A 63 17.10 12.76 7.72
C VAL A 63 16.44 14.02 7.16
N SER A 64 16.74 15.17 7.73
CA SER A 64 16.32 16.48 7.23
C SER A 64 17.53 17.41 7.29
N VAL A 65 17.63 18.34 6.33
CA VAL A 65 18.68 19.38 6.31
C VAL A 65 18.05 20.78 6.28
N GLN A 66 18.71 21.74 6.90
CA GLN A 66 18.40 23.17 6.83
C GLN A 66 18.86 23.76 5.49
N PRO A 67 18.30 24.92 5.07
CA PRO A 67 18.82 25.64 3.91
C PRO A 67 20.31 25.95 4.05
N GLY A 68 21.13 25.48 3.11
CA GLY A 68 22.58 25.67 3.11
C GLY A 68 23.37 24.74 4.03
N GLU A 69 22.71 23.83 4.75
CA GLU A 69 23.39 22.84 5.58
C GLU A 69 24.05 21.75 4.72
N THR A 70 25.27 21.34 5.12
CA THR A 70 25.93 20.16 4.60
C THR A 70 25.96 19.11 5.71
N ALA A 71 25.38 17.94 5.44
CA ALA A 71 25.36 16.81 6.36
C ALA A 71 26.09 15.61 5.73
N GLY A 72 26.95 14.94 6.52
CA GLY A 72 27.68 13.75 6.12
C GLY A 72 27.31 12.52 6.95
N CYS A 73 27.47 11.33 6.39
CA CYS A 73 27.36 10.06 7.10
C CYS A 73 28.53 9.15 6.76
N VAL A 74 28.98 8.33 7.71
CA VAL A 74 30.10 7.40 7.50
C VAL A 74 29.73 6.27 6.54
N GLY A 75 28.46 5.85 6.54
CA GLY A 75 27.94 4.80 5.67
C GLY A 75 26.47 4.50 5.94
N CYS A 76 25.92 3.54 5.18
CA CYS A 76 24.51 3.16 5.25
C CYS A 76 24.17 2.41 6.54
N HIS A 77 23.76 3.15 7.58
CA HIS A 77 23.42 2.67 8.92
C HIS A 77 24.63 2.27 9.79
N GLU A 78 25.73 3.01 9.63
CA GLU A 78 26.88 2.96 10.54
C GLU A 78 26.61 3.69 11.88
N GLN A 79 27.50 3.54 12.85
CA GLN A 79 27.32 4.15 14.17
C GLN A 79 27.33 5.68 14.07
N ARG A 80 26.25 6.32 14.55
CA ARG A 80 26.08 7.79 14.49
C ARG A 80 27.12 8.60 15.27
N LEU A 81 27.79 7.96 16.24
CA LEU A 81 28.84 8.57 17.06
C LEU A 81 30.24 8.27 16.52
N GLU A 82 30.34 7.51 15.43
CA GLU A 82 31.61 7.20 14.80
C GLU A 82 31.96 8.31 13.81
N SER A 83 33.23 8.72 13.84
CA SER A 83 33.78 9.66 12.87
C SER A 83 34.31 8.89 11.66
N PRO A 84 34.25 9.47 10.45
CA PRO A 84 34.88 8.88 9.28
C PRO A 84 36.36 8.59 9.53
N ARG A 85 36.88 7.49 8.99
CA ARG A 85 38.31 7.17 9.09
C ARG A 85 39.12 8.22 8.31
N ALA A 86 40.17 8.75 8.93
CA ALA A 86 41.00 9.84 8.39
C ALA A 86 41.70 9.53 7.05
N GLN A 87 41.70 8.27 6.59
CA GLN A 87 42.35 7.83 5.35
C GLN A 87 41.38 7.62 4.18
N PHE A 88 40.09 7.91 4.34
CA PHE A 88 39.13 7.84 3.24
C PHE A 88 39.01 9.23 2.60
N ASP A 89 39.54 9.39 1.38
CA ASP A 89 39.36 10.58 0.54
C ASP A 89 38.27 10.27 -0.51
N PRO A 90 36.99 10.64 -0.26
CA PRO A 90 35.88 10.20 -1.09
C PRO A 90 35.91 10.89 -2.44
N MET A 91 35.88 10.11 -3.53
CA MET A 91 35.84 10.63 -4.91
C MET A 91 34.71 11.64 -5.11
N ALA A 92 33.56 11.43 -4.46
CA ALA A 92 32.39 12.30 -4.60
C ALA A 92 32.61 13.73 -4.06
N LEU A 93 33.60 13.95 -3.18
CA LEU A 93 33.96 15.28 -2.67
C LEU A 93 34.95 16.04 -3.57
N GLN A 94 35.53 15.37 -4.58
CA GLN A 94 36.46 15.98 -5.54
C GLN A 94 35.75 16.70 -6.69
N ARG A 95 34.41 16.68 -6.71
CA ARG A 95 33.56 17.34 -7.71
C ARG A 95 32.39 18.05 -7.05
N ALA A 96 31.67 18.86 -7.84
CA ALA A 96 30.44 19.49 -7.37
C ALA A 96 29.38 18.42 -6.99
N PRO A 97 28.55 18.67 -5.96
CA PRO A 97 27.46 17.78 -5.59
C PRO A 97 26.53 17.50 -6.78
N SER A 98 26.16 16.24 -6.97
CA SER A 98 25.19 15.85 -7.99
C SER A 98 23.81 16.43 -7.69
N ARG A 99 23.04 16.70 -8.76
CA ARG A 99 21.61 16.98 -8.64
C ARG A 99 20.83 15.68 -8.76
N ILE A 100 19.67 15.63 -8.10
CA ILE A 100 18.76 14.50 -8.21
C ILE A 100 18.20 14.45 -9.64
N GLU A 101 18.34 13.30 -10.30
CA GLU A 101 17.75 13.01 -11.60
C GLU A 101 16.38 12.33 -11.41
N PRO A 102 15.27 13.00 -11.74
CA PRO A 102 13.94 12.40 -11.58
C PRO A 102 13.72 11.24 -12.54
N PHE A 103 12.92 10.25 -12.13
CA PHE A 103 12.44 9.24 -13.06
C PHE A 103 11.46 9.85 -14.06
N VAL A 104 11.71 9.59 -15.35
CA VAL A 104 10.82 10.01 -16.44
C VAL A 104 9.61 9.07 -16.49
N ASP A 105 8.42 9.61 -16.76
CA ASP A 105 7.16 8.87 -16.93
C ASP A 105 6.72 8.00 -15.73
N VAL A 106 7.24 8.29 -14.52
CA VAL A 106 6.77 7.70 -13.27
C VAL A 106 6.23 8.80 -12.37
N PRO A 107 5.04 8.64 -11.76
CA PRO A 107 4.51 9.61 -10.80
C PRO A 107 5.43 9.74 -9.58
N ASP A 108 5.44 10.93 -8.98
CA ASP A 108 6.25 11.20 -7.79
C ASP A 108 5.68 10.50 -6.54
N VAL A 109 4.34 10.38 -6.44
CA VAL A 109 3.63 9.60 -5.42
C VAL A 109 2.84 8.49 -6.11
N LEU A 110 3.18 7.25 -5.76
CA LEU A 110 2.59 6.06 -6.37
C LEU A 110 1.24 5.75 -5.72
N ASP A 111 0.33 5.24 -6.54
CA ASP A 111 -1.04 4.88 -6.19
C ASP A 111 -1.33 3.53 -6.83
N PHE A 112 -1.71 2.54 -6.02
CA PHE A 112 -1.81 1.18 -6.50
C PHE A 112 -2.97 1.02 -7.51
N PRO A 113 -4.23 1.40 -7.22
CA PRO A 113 -5.30 1.31 -8.21
C PRO A 113 -5.04 2.09 -9.49
N ARG A 114 -4.42 3.26 -9.41
CA ARG A 114 -4.20 4.13 -10.59
C ARG A 114 -2.96 3.76 -11.41
N HIS A 115 -1.89 3.27 -10.78
CA HIS A 115 -0.60 3.09 -11.45
C HIS A 115 -0.13 1.63 -11.53
N VAL A 116 -0.47 0.78 -10.55
CA VAL A 116 0.00 -0.62 -10.51
C VAL A 116 -1.07 -1.57 -11.06
N GLN A 117 -2.33 -1.41 -10.65
CA GLN A 117 -3.42 -2.26 -11.11
C GLN A 117 -3.51 -2.32 -12.65
N PRO A 118 -3.40 -1.22 -13.41
CA PRO A 118 -3.48 -1.29 -14.88
C PRO A 118 -2.33 -2.06 -15.53
N ILE A 119 -1.20 -2.24 -14.83
CA ILE A 119 -0.10 -3.11 -15.28
C ILE A 119 -0.51 -4.57 -15.05
N LEU A 120 -1.06 -4.90 -13.88
CA LEU A 120 -1.56 -6.24 -13.59
C LEU A 120 -2.71 -6.64 -14.53
N ASP A 121 -3.62 -5.71 -14.83
CA ASP A 121 -4.75 -5.95 -15.73
C ASP A 121 -4.29 -6.41 -17.12
N ARG A 122 -3.22 -5.81 -17.63
CA ARG A 122 -2.70 -6.10 -18.98
C ARG A 122 -1.88 -7.37 -19.06
N HIS A 123 -1.20 -7.73 -17.97
CA HIS A 123 -0.13 -8.73 -18.01
C HIS A 123 -0.40 -9.95 -17.13
N CYS A 124 -1.39 -9.90 -16.25
CA CYS A 124 -1.60 -10.93 -15.22
C CYS A 124 -3.06 -11.39 -15.12
N VAL A 125 -4.03 -10.48 -15.26
CA VAL A 125 -5.45 -10.76 -14.95
C VAL A 125 -6.07 -11.78 -15.90
N GLU A 126 -5.57 -11.96 -17.12
CA GLU A 126 -6.08 -13.00 -18.05
C GLU A 126 -6.05 -14.41 -17.44
N CYS A 127 -4.99 -14.75 -16.70
CA CYS A 127 -4.86 -16.04 -16.01
C CYS A 127 -5.24 -15.95 -14.51
N HIS A 128 -4.98 -14.79 -13.88
CA HIS A 128 -5.16 -14.58 -12.45
C HIS A 128 -6.43 -13.78 -12.13
N ASN A 129 -7.58 -14.38 -12.38
CA ASN A 129 -8.92 -13.84 -12.13
C ASN A 129 -9.78 -14.90 -11.40
N PRO A 130 -10.98 -14.57 -10.89
CA PRO A 130 -11.79 -15.55 -10.15
C PRO A 130 -12.28 -16.73 -11.00
N GLU A 131 -12.42 -16.58 -12.31
CA GLU A 131 -12.91 -17.62 -13.22
C GLU A 131 -11.84 -18.66 -13.57
N GLN A 132 -10.65 -18.22 -13.98
CA GLN A 132 -9.51 -19.09 -14.33
C GLN A 132 -8.73 -19.51 -13.10
N TYR A 133 -8.52 -18.57 -12.17
CA TYR A 133 -7.92 -18.79 -10.86
C TYR A 133 -6.57 -19.52 -10.87
N ASP A 134 -5.76 -19.31 -11.92
CA ASP A 134 -4.45 -19.96 -12.05
C ASP A 134 -3.53 -19.59 -10.90
N GLY A 135 -2.76 -20.57 -10.41
CA GLY A 135 -1.93 -20.40 -9.22
C GLY A 135 -2.72 -20.12 -7.93
N ARG A 136 -4.05 -20.25 -7.95
CA ARG A 136 -4.98 -19.89 -6.87
C ARG A 136 -4.83 -18.43 -6.44
N VAL A 137 -4.76 -17.55 -7.42
CA VAL A 137 -4.44 -16.13 -7.26
C VAL A 137 -5.43 -15.31 -8.09
N ASP A 138 -6.03 -14.33 -7.43
CA ASP A 138 -6.87 -13.31 -8.07
C ASP A 138 -6.13 -11.96 -7.97
N LEU A 139 -5.81 -11.41 -9.14
CA LEU A 139 -5.13 -10.12 -9.33
C LEU A 139 -6.03 -9.06 -9.97
N THR A 140 -7.35 -9.26 -9.96
CA THR A 140 -8.30 -8.27 -10.44
C THR A 140 -8.30 -7.02 -9.55
N GLY A 141 -8.68 -5.89 -10.16
CA GLY A 141 -8.93 -4.63 -9.47
C GLY A 141 -10.20 -4.61 -8.62
N ASP A 142 -10.96 -5.70 -8.62
CA ASP A 142 -12.23 -5.84 -7.91
C ASP A 142 -12.10 -5.50 -6.43
N HIS A 143 -13.15 -4.90 -5.89
CA HIS A 143 -13.14 -4.36 -4.54
C HIS A 143 -13.47 -5.42 -3.51
N THR A 144 -12.56 -5.66 -2.58
CA THR A 144 -12.93 -6.14 -1.25
C THR A 144 -13.49 -4.97 -0.43
N PRO A 145 -14.08 -5.22 0.75
CA PRO A 145 -14.48 -4.21 1.72
C PRO A 145 -13.47 -3.09 2.05
N LEU A 146 -12.16 -3.27 1.81
CA LEU A 146 -11.14 -2.25 2.12
C LEU A 146 -10.12 -1.98 0.98
N PHE A 147 -9.72 -3.00 0.22
CA PHE A 147 -8.67 -2.93 -0.82
C PHE A 147 -9.13 -3.67 -2.07
N SER A 148 -8.36 -3.65 -3.14
CA SER A 148 -8.61 -4.53 -4.28
C SER A 148 -8.23 -5.99 -3.96
N GLN A 149 -8.79 -6.94 -4.70
CA GLN A 149 -8.43 -8.35 -4.63
C GLN A 149 -6.93 -8.54 -4.84
N SER A 150 -6.39 -7.91 -5.88
CA SER A 150 -4.95 -7.93 -6.21
C SER A 150 -4.03 -7.47 -5.08
N TYR A 151 -4.33 -6.34 -4.43
CA TYR A 151 -3.51 -5.79 -3.36
C TYR A 151 -3.50 -6.76 -2.18
N TRP A 152 -4.67 -7.26 -1.78
CA TRP A 152 -4.77 -8.30 -0.75
C TRP A 152 -3.98 -9.56 -1.12
N THR A 153 -4.11 -10.03 -2.36
CA THR A 153 -3.41 -11.23 -2.83
C THR A 153 -1.90 -11.03 -2.80
N ILE A 154 -1.37 -9.90 -3.27
CA ILE A 154 0.06 -9.56 -3.22
C ILE A 154 0.59 -9.59 -1.79
N ILE A 155 -0.15 -9.00 -0.84
CA ILE A 155 0.21 -8.99 0.57
C ILE A 155 0.17 -10.40 1.17
N GLN A 156 -0.94 -11.13 0.97
CA GLN A 156 -1.17 -12.46 1.54
C GLN A 156 -0.18 -13.50 1.00
N ARG A 157 0.17 -13.43 -0.29
CA ARG A 157 1.16 -14.31 -0.92
C ARG A 157 2.61 -13.88 -0.64
N SER A 158 2.82 -12.79 0.09
CA SER A 158 4.15 -12.24 0.39
C SER A 158 4.98 -12.01 -0.88
N LEU A 159 4.35 -11.44 -1.92
CA LEU A 159 5.04 -11.13 -3.17
C LEU A 159 5.93 -9.88 -3.03
N ILE A 160 5.65 -9.04 -2.03
CA ILE A 160 6.46 -7.87 -1.70
C ILE A 160 7.05 -7.97 -0.29
N ALA A 161 8.18 -7.28 -0.10
CA ALA A 161 8.86 -7.12 1.17
C ALA A 161 8.84 -5.64 1.59
N ASP A 162 7.74 -5.19 2.20
CA ASP A 162 7.55 -3.80 2.68
C ASP A 162 8.11 -3.56 4.11
N GLY A 163 8.65 -4.62 4.74
CA GLY A 163 9.13 -4.60 6.12
C GLY A 163 8.03 -4.69 7.19
N ARG A 164 6.75 -4.58 6.79
CA ARG A 164 5.57 -4.50 7.67
C ARG A 164 5.76 -3.49 8.81
N ASN A 165 4.87 -3.49 9.80
CA ASN A 165 5.05 -2.72 11.04
C ASN A 165 5.84 -3.50 12.11
N GLN A 166 6.99 -4.08 11.74
CA GLN A 166 7.83 -4.85 12.69
C GLN A 166 8.65 -3.90 13.59
N PRO A 167 8.88 -4.26 14.87
CA PRO A 167 9.45 -3.34 15.87
C PRO A 167 10.99 -3.18 15.77
N TYR A 168 11.62 -3.69 14.72
CA TYR A 168 13.07 -3.63 14.54
C TYR A 168 13.44 -2.98 13.20
N GLY A 169 14.47 -2.14 13.24
CA GLY A 169 15.04 -1.47 12.07
C GLY A 169 16.37 -2.10 11.64
N ASN A 170 17.19 -1.33 10.91
CA ASN A 170 18.51 -1.75 10.39
C ASN A 170 18.55 -3.13 9.76
N ARG A 171 17.59 -3.41 8.88
CA ARG A 171 17.53 -4.72 8.22
C ARG A 171 18.80 -4.98 7.41
N ALA A 172 19.19 -6.25 7.35
CA ALA A 172 20.31 -6.69 6.53
C ALA A 172 20.07 -6.37 5.05
N PRO A 173 21.13 -6.19 4.24
CA PRO A 173 21.00 -5.97 2.80
C PRO A 173 20.10 -7.01 2.12
N ARG A 174 19.35 -6.58 1.11
CA ARG A 174 18.43 -7.43 0.29
C ARG A 174 17.37 -8.20 1.09
N THR A 175 16.89 -7.64 2.21
CA THR A 175 15.80 -8.25 3.01
C THR A 175 14.51 -7.42 3.05
N ILE A 176 14.49 -6.27 2.39
CA ILE A 176 13.34 -5.36 2.26
C ILE A 176 13.43 -4.62 0.92
N GLY A 177 12.30 -4.15 0.39
CA GLY A 177 12.22 -3.40 -0.86
C GLY A 177 12.23 -4.31 -2.10
N SER A 178 12.50 -3.71 -3.25
CA SER A 178 12.59 -4.37 -4.55
C SER A 178 13.56 -5.54 -4.55
N GLY A 179 14.74 -5.42 -3.93
CA GLY A 179 15.74 -6.50 -3.89
C GLY A 179 15.31 -7.74 -3.11
N ALA A 180 14.24 -7.66 -2.32
CA ALA A 180 13.67 -8.80 -1.58
C ALA A 180 12.26 -9.19 -2.05
N SER A 181 11.70 -8.47 -3.03
CA SER A 181 10.32 -8.65 -3.47
C SER A 181 10.23 -9.62 -4.64
N ARG A 182 9.60 -10.77 -4.38
CA ARG A 182 9.40 -11.83 -5.38
C ARG A 182 8.56 -11.39 -6.58
N LEU A 183 7.69 -10.39 -6.41
CA LEU A 183 6.84 -9.87 -7.47
C LEU A 183 7.66 -9.50 -8.71
N LEU A 184 8.80 -8.82 -8.54
CA LEU A 184 9.62 -8.36 -9.65
C LEU A 184 10.22 -9.51 -10.48
N GLY A 185 10.47 -10.67 -9.85
CA GLY A 185 10.92 -11.87 -10.55
C GLY A 185 9.86 -12.49 -11.46
N TYR A 186 8.58 -12.14 -11.32
CA TYR A 186 7.54 -12.56 -12.26
C TYR A 186 7.38 -11.59 -13.45
N LEU A 187 8.13 -10.47 -13.47
CA LEU A 187 7.98 -9.38 -14.43
C LEU A 187 9.16 -9.26 -15.41
N ASP A 188 10.19 -10.10 -15.24
CA ASP A 188 11.45 -10.06 -15.98
C ASP A 188 11.48 -10.93 -17.24
N GLY A 189 10.35 -11.60 -17.56
CA GLY A 189 10.22 -12.56 -18.65
C GLY A 189 10.34 -14.03 -18.23
N SER A 190 10.71 -14.34 -16.99
CA SER A 190 10.85 -15.73 -16.53
C SER A 190 9.50 -16.43 -16.27
N HIS A 191 8.42 -15.66 -16.06
CA HIS A 191 7.08 -16.17 -15.89
C HIS A 191 6.30 -16.07 -17.21
N HIS A 192 6.23 -17.17 -17.96
CA HIS A 192 5.49 -17.26 -19.23
C HIS A 192 5.83 -16.13 -20.23
N GLU A 193 7.11 -15.73 -20.30
CA GLU A 193 7.60 -14.67 -21.19
C GLU A 193 7.00 -13.27 -20.92
N THR A 194 6.28 -13.09 -19.81
CA THR A 194 5.76 -11.78 -19.38
C THR A 194 6.91 -10.85 -19.03
N LYS A 195 7.23 -9.94 -19.95
CA LYS A 195 8.26 -8.92 -19.78
C LYS A 195 7.66 -7.53 -19.89
N LEU A 196 7.74 -6.77 -18.79
CA LEU A 196 7.23 -5.41 -18.76
C LEU A 196 8.09 -4.42 -19.55
N LYS A 197 7.47 -3.32 -19.98
CA LYS A 197 8.21 -2.15 -20.45
C LYS A 197 9.00 -1.53 -19.29
N GLU A 198 10.10 -0.84 -19.58
CA GLU A 198 10.96 -0.24 -18.56
C GLU A 198 10.19 0.70 -17.60
N SER A 199 9.29 1.54 -18.13
CA SER A 199 8.47 2.45 -17.30
C SER A 199 7.47 1.71 -16.40
N GLU A 200 6.93 0.58 -16.86
CA GLU A 200 6.01 -0.27 -16.08
C GLU A 200 6.78 -0.99 -14.97
N TYR A 201 7.92 -1.58 -15.31
CA TYR A 201 8.80 -2.20 -14.33
C TYR A 201 9.26 -1.18 -13.27
N ALA A 202 9.68 0.01 -13.69
CA ALA A 202 10.05 1.11 -12.81
C ALA A 202 8.88 1.53 -11.90
N THR A 203 7.66 1.60 -12.44
CA THR A 203 6.45 1.92 -11.65
C THR A 203 6.21 0.90 -10.54
N VAL A 204 6.26 -0.40 -10.83
CA VAL A 204 6.07 -1.46 -9.82
C VAL A 204 7.21 -1.47 -8.80
N ARG A 205 8.45 -1.36 -9.28
CA ARG A 205 9.65 -1.30 -8.43
C ARG A 205 9.60 -0.11 -7.46
N LEU A 206 9.31 1.09 -7.96
CA LEU A 206 9.26 2.30 -7.16
C LEU A 206 8.04 2.33 -6.22
N TRP A 207 6.92 1.73 -6.62
CA TRP A 207 5.81 1.48 -5.70
C TRP A 207 6.24 0.61 -4.51
N ILE A 208 7.04 -0.44 -4.74
CA ILE A 208 7.62 -1.24 -3.64
C ILE A 208 8.57 -0.39 -2.77
N GLU A 209 9.46 0.41 -3.38
CA GLU A 209 10.42 1.24 -2.64
C GLU A 209 9.76 2.34 -1.79
N THR A 210 8.61 2.82 -2.22
CA THR A 210 7.77 3.78 -1.47
C THR A 210 6.92 3.11 -0.38
N SER A 211 7.20 1.85 -0.04
CA SER A 211 6.51 1.03 0.98
C SER A 211 5.15 0.47 0.55
N ALA A 212 4.93 0.34 -0.76
CA ALA A 212 3.78 -0.35 -1.35
C ALA A 212 2.42 0.10 -0.80
N THR A 213 2.21 1.41 -0.76
CA THR A 213 0.94 2.01 -0.32
C THR A 213 -0.19 1.63 -1.26
N TYR A 214 -1.40 1.52 -0.72
CA TYR A 214 -2.59 1.27 -1.54
C TYR A 214 -3.05 2.56 -2.23
N PRO A 215 -3.60 3.57 -1.53
CA PRO A 215 -3.79 4.90 -2.10
C PRO A 215 -2.46 5.67 -2.16
N GLY A 216 -2.33 6.52 -3.17
CA GLY A 216 -1.34 7.60 -3.29
C GLY A 216 -1.88 8.95 -2.81
N THR A 217 -3.00 8.94 -2.07
CA THR A 217 -3.66 10.12 -1.52
C THR A 217 -4.09 9.89 -0.08
N TYR A 218 -4.02 10.92 0.75
CA TYR A 218 -4.54 10.86 2.11
C TYR A 218 -6.07 11.06 2.17
N ALA A 219 -6.73 11.46 1.08
CA ALA A 219 -8.18 11.54 1.01
C ALA A 219 -8.89 10.20 1.25
N ALA A 220 -8.18 9.09 0.98
CA ALA A 220 -8.65 7.74 1.23
C ALA A 220 -8.80 7.41 2.73
N LEU A 221 -8.09 8.13 3.62
CA LEU A 221 -8.08 7.84 5.06
C LEU A 221 -9.47 7.95 5.67
N GLY A 222 -9.95 6.83 6.23
CA GLY A 222 -11.26 6.77 6.88
C GLY A 222 -12.45 6.84 5.93
N SER A 223 -12.26 6.57 4.64
CA SER A 223 -13.30 6.67 3.61
C SER A 223 -13.50 5.34 2.88
N GLY A 224 -14.69 5.11 2.35
CA GLY A 224 -14.97 4.06 1.36
C GLY A 224 -14.86 2.60 1.81
N MET A 225 -14.87 2.33 3.10
CA MET A 225 -14.82 0.95 3.58
C MET A 225 -16.25 0.47 3.85
N THR A 226 -16.63 -0.69 3.29
CA THR A 226 -17.99 -1.25 3.41
C THR A 226 -17.93 -2.71 3.86
N PRO A 227 -18.12 -3.01 5.16
CA PRO A 227 -17.93 -4.36 5.67
C PRO A 227 -19.14 -5.26 5.36
N VAL A 228 -18.90 -6.53 5.06
CA VAL A 228 -19.98 -7.50 4.89
C VAL A 228 -20.56 -7.89 6.25
N ALA A 229 -21.88 -7.76 6.39
CA ALA A 229 -22.62 -8.24 7.55
C ALA A 229 -22.88 -9.76 7.43
N PHE A 230 -21.89 -10.58 7.83
CA PHE A 230 -22.00 -12.05 7.67
C PHE A 230 -23.19 -12.69 8.41
N PRO A 231 -23.85 -13.69 7.80
CA PRO A 231 -24.82 -14.53 8.50
C PRO A 231 -24.09 -15.51 9.45
N VAL A 232 -23.83 -15.07 10.69
CA VAL A 232 -22.98 -15.78 11.66
C VAL A 232 -23.36 -17.25 11.83
N ALA A 233 -24.65 -17.55 12.05
CA ALA A 233 -25.11 -18.93 12.26
C ALA A 233 -24.89 -19.83 11.02
N VAL A 234 -24.94 -19.26 9.81
CA VAL A 234 -24.64 -19.98 8.57
C VAL A 234 -23.15 -20.24 8.46
N MET A 235 -22.33 -19.19 8.69
CA MET A 235 -20.87 -19.29 8.66
C MET A 235 -20.33 -20.35 9.65
N GLU A 236 -20.84 -20.35 10.88
CA GLU A 236 -20.45 -21.34 11.89
C GLU A 236 -20.88 -22.76 11.51
N ARG A 237 -22.10 -22.93 10.99
CA ARG A 237 -22.62 -24.25 10.60
C ARG A 237 -21.91 -24.83 9.38
N ARG A 238 -21.69 -24.02 8.33
CA ARG A 238 -21.21 -24.50 7.02
C ARG A 238 -19.69 -24.48 6.90
N CYS A 239 -19.03 -23.53 7.53
CA CYS A 239 -17.57 -23.35 7.41
C CYS A 239 -16.83 -23.67 8.72
N GLY A 240 -17.53 -23.61 9.87
CA GLY A 240 -16.92 -23.69 11.19
C GLY A 240 -16.29 -25.04 11.53
N GLY A 241 -16.80 -26.14 10.99
CA GLY A 241 -16.20 -27.46 11.23
C GLY A 241 -14.73 -27.56 10.75
N CYS A 242 -14.39 -26.87 9.67
CA CYS A 242 -13.05 -26.92 9.06
C CYS A 242 -12.20 -25.68 9.38
N HIS A 243 -12.82 -24.50 9.37
CA HIS A 243 -12.12 -23.22 9.55
C HIS A 243 -12.24 -22.65 10.96
N GLY A 244 -13.13 -23.21 11.77
CA GLY A 244 -13.52 -22.67 13.05
C GLY A 244 -12.63 -23.10 14.21
N SER A 245 -12.38 -22.17 15.12
CA SER A 245 -11.75 -22.44 16.41
C SER A 245 -12.36 -21.56 17.49
N PRO A 246 -12.32 -21.99 18.77
CA PRO A 246 -12.61 -21.08 19.87
C PRO A 246 -11.58 -19.93 19.90
N PRO A 247 -11.93 -18.77 20.48
CA PRO A 247 -11.00 -17.67 20.64
C PRO A 247 -9.84 -18.06 21.58
N ASN A 248 -8.60 -17.74 21.18
CA ASN A 248 -7.38 -18.10 21.94
C ASN A 248 -7.21 -17.32 23.26
N THR A 249 -7.92 -16.20 23.44
CA THR A 249 -7.92 -15.34 24.64
C THR A 249 -9.34 -14.84 24.91
N LYS A 250 -9.61 -14.20 26.07
CA LYS A 250 -10.90 -13.51 26.31
C LYS A 250 -11.21 -12.62 25.10
N PRO A 251 -12.30 -12.90 24.35
CA PRO A 251 -12.53 -12.22 23.08
C PRO A 251 -12.79 -10.74 23.37
N VAL A 252 -12.00 -9.89 22.71
CA VAL A 252 -12.21 -8.44 22.76
C VAL A 252 -13.43 -8.06 21.91
N ILE A 253 -13.73 -8.85 20.88
CA ILE A 253 -14.87 -8.67 19.95
C ILE A 253 -15.27 -10.00 19.30
N GLY A 254 -16.49 -10.04 18.78
CA GLY A 254 -17.08 -11.24 18.19
C GLY A 254 -17.54 -12.17 19.30
N LYS A 255 -18.84 -12.41 19.39
CA LYS A 255 -19.39 -13.48 20.22
C LYS A 255 -19.54 -14.69 19.30
N GLY A 256 -18.70 -15.71 19.49
CA GLY A 256 -18.77 -16.93 18.69
C GLY A 256 -17.40 -17.44 18.23
N MET A 257 -17.45 -18.20 17.15
CA MET A 257 -16.30 -18.88 16.55
C MET A 257 -15.37 -17.90 15.81
N TYR A 258 -14.07 -18.17 15.86
CA TYR A 258 -13.08 -17.47 15.05
C TYR A 258 -12.69 -18.37 13.87
N PHE A 259 -12.32 -17.77 12.74
CA PHE A 259 -12.09 -18.46 11.48
C PHE A 259 -10.66 -18.30 10.99
N THR A 260 -10.10 -19.39 10.47
CA THR A 260 -8.83 -19.41 9.75
C THR A 260 -9.07 -19.91 8.33
N PHE A 261 -9.20 -18.99 7.38
CA PHE A 261 -9.34 -19.33 5.97
C PHE A 261 -7.99 -19.34 5.25
N GLY A 262 -7.67 -20.45 4.60
CA GLY A 262 -6.41 -20.63 3.85
C GLY A 262 -5.24 -21.09 4.72
N GLY A 263 -4.11 -20.38 4.63
CA GLY A 263 -2.83 -20.80 5.25
C GLY A 263 -2.72 -20.51 6.75
N ALA A 264 -1.52 -20.66 7.31
CA ALA A 264 -1.23 -20.43 8.73
C ALA A 264 -1.35 -18.95 9.12
N GLY A 265 -2.00 -18.67 10.25
CA GLY A 265 -2.23 -17.34 10.82
C GLY A 265 -3.12 -17.45 12.06
N PRO A 266 -3.30 -16.37 12.84
CA PRO A 266 -4.22 -16.41 13.97
C PRO A 266 -5.67 -16.53 13.47
N PRO A 267 -6.53 -17.29 14.16
CA PRO A 267 -7.96 -17.32 13.85
C PRO A 267 -8.56 -15.92 14.09
N LEU A 268 -9.48 -15.51 13.22
CA LEU A 268 -10.06 -14.17 13.18
C LEU A 268 -11.58 -14.19 13.39
N PRO A 269 -12.14 -13.29 14.21
CA PRO A 269 -13.59 -13.22 14.37
C PRO A 269 -14.27 -12.76 13.06
N LEU A 270 -15.54 -13.10 12.92
CA LEU A 270 -16.42 -12.38 12.00
C LEU A 270 -16.61 -10.96 12.52
N VAL A 271 -16.36 -9.99 11.66
CA VAL A 271 -16.50 -8.55 11.95
C VAL A 271 -17.55 -7.99 11.03
N HIS A 272 -18.39 -7.10 11.55
CA HIS A 272 -19.48 -6.49 10.80
C HIS A 272 -19.35 -4.96 10.73
N ASP A 273 -18.35 -4.40 11.40
CA ASP A 273 -18.12 -2.96 11.51
C ASP A 273 -16.63 -2.63 11.60
N PHE A 274 -16.23 -1.45 11.12
CA PHE A 274 -14.83 -1.03 11.12
C PHE A 274 -14.30 -0.61 12.49
N THR A 275 -15.14 -0.16 13.41
CA THR A 275 -14.75 0.05 14.81
C THR A 275 -14.35 -1.26 15.47
N ASP A 276 -14.96 -2.36 15.07
CA ASP A 276 -14.57 -3.68 15.54
C ASP A 276 -13.21 -4.11 14.96
N LEU A 277 -12.95 -3.87 13.69
CA LEU A 277 -11.61 -4.08 13.13
C LEU A 277 -10.52 -3.24 13.83
N LYS A 278 -10.82 -1.99 14.23
CA LYS A 278 -9.89 -1.14 15.00
C LYS A 278 -9.57 -1.73 16.38
N LYS A 279 -10.57 -2.27 17.06
CA LYS A 279 -10.41 -2.93 18.37
C LYS A 279 -9.67 -4.27 18.24
N ILE A 280 -9.91 -5.05 17.17
CA ILE A 280 -9.17 -6.29 16.85
C ILE A 280 -7.70 -5.99 16.62
N ARG A 281 -7.38 -4.90 15.92
CA ARG A 281 -6.00 -4.42 15.76
C ARG A 281 -5.32 -4.14 17.09
N GLY A 282 -6.03 -3.51 18.03
CA GLY A 282 -5.52 -3.25 19.38
C GLY A 282 -5.28 -4.53 20.19
N ALA A 283 -6.14 -5.54 20.00
CA ALA A 283 -6.12 -6.78 20.76
C ALA A 283 -5.15 -7.85 20.21
N MET A 284 -5.03 -7.99 18.89
CA MET A 284 -4.24 -9.06 18.25
C MET A 284 -2.80 -8.65 17.91
N GLY A 285 -2.41 -7.41 18.22
CA GLY A 285 -1.15 -6.83 17.78
C GLY A 285 -1.14 -6.56 16.27
N TYR A 286 -0.37 -5.56 15.85
CA TYR A 286 -0.28 -5.15 14.44
C TYR A 286 0.02 -6.34 13.52
N PHE A 287 -1.01 -6.75 12.76
CA PHE A 287 -0.97 -7.49 11.50
C PHE A 287 0.08 -8.60 11.38
N LYS A 288 0.03 -9.56 12.30
CA LYS A 288 0.59 -10.90 12.11
C LYS A 288 -0.40 -11.80 11.37
N PHE A 289 -0.99 -11.35 10.26
CA PHE A 289 -2.02 -12.10 9.52
C PHE A 289 -1.52 -13.43 8.94
N GLY A 290 -0.21 -13.69 8.98
CA GLY A 290 0.37 -14.88 8.38
C GLY A 290 -0.02 -14.95 6.91
N ARG A 291 -0.43 -16.14 6.47
CA ARG A 291 -0.99 -16.40 5.14
C ARG A 291 -2.52 -16.60 5.16
N SER A 292 -3.17 -16.43 6.30
CA SER A 292 -4.64 -16.55 6.40
C SER A 292 -5.31 -15.30 5.86
N ARG A 293 -6.41 -15.47 5.13
CA ARG A 293 -7.25 -14.36 4.70
C ARG A 293 -8.20 -13.96 5.83
N THR A 294 -8.49 -12.67 5.94
CA THR A 294 -9.60 -12.21 6.78
C THR A 294 -10.92 -12.61 6.10
N PRO A 295 -11.99 -12.92 6.85
CA PRO A 295 -13.30 -13.19 6.26
C PRO A 295 -13.75 -12.09 5.28
N GLN A 296 -13.52 -10.81 5.63
CA GLN A 296 -13.84 -9.67 4.77
C GLN A 296 -13.06 -9.67 3.45
N SER A 297 -11.77 -10.07 3.46
CA SER A 297 -10.95 -10.16 2.24
C SER A 297 -11.28 -11.35 1.33
N LEU A 298 -12.25 -12.19 1.69
CA LEU A 298 -12.79 -13.24 0.82
C LEU A 298 -13.99 -12.77 0.00
N CYS A 299 -14.52 -11.57 0.31
CA CYS A 299 -15.66 -10.99 -0.36
C CYS A 299 -15.22 -10.09 -1.51
N ASN A 300 -15.94 -10.17 -2.62
CA ASN A 300 -15.82 -9.32 -3.79
C ASN A 300 -17.09 -8.46 -3.89
N LEU A 301 -16.97 -7.16 -3.64
CA LEU A 301 -18.05 -6.18 -3.70
C LEU A 301 -18.27 -5.63 -5.11
N THR A 302 -17.36 -5.88 -6.05
CA THR A 302 -17.57 -5.55 -7.48
C THR A 302 -18.43 -6.63 -8.14
N ARG A 303 -18.13 -7.90 -7.87
CA ARG A 303 -18.83 -9.09 -8.39
C ARG A 303 -19.10 -10.07 -7.25
N ALA A 304 -20.26 -9.94 -6.61
CA ALA A 304 -20.60 -10.64 -5.37
C ALA A 304 -20.52 -12.18 -5.48
N ASP A 305 -21.00 -12.71 -6.59
CA ASP A 305 -20.98 -14.12 -6.97
C ASP A 305 -19.56 -14.65 -7.21
N GLN A 306 -18.61 -13.79 -7.57
CA GLN A 306 -17.19 -14.12 -7.74
C GLN A 306 -16.39 -14.04 -6.43
N SER A 307 -17.07 -13.90 -5.29
CA SER A 307 -16.40 -13.91 -3.99
C SER A 307 -15.83 -15.29 -3.68
N LEU A 308 -14.55 -15.35 -3.32
CA LEU A 308 -13.91 -16.61 -2.89
C LEU A 308 -14.68 -17.27 -1.73
N LEU A 309 -15.36 -16.48 -0.90
CA LEU A 309 -16.18 -16.98 0.21
C LEU A 309 -17.35 -17.88 -0.24
N VAL A 310 -17.89 -17.68 -1.44
CA VAL A 310 -18.97 -18.50 -2.00
C VAL A 310 -18.46 -19.45 -3.09
N GLN A 311 -17.43 -19.05 -3.83
CA GLN A 311 -16.81 -19.84 -4.90
C GLN A 311 -16.02 -21.04 -4.37
N ALA A 312 -15.21 -20.87 -3.32
CA ALA A 312 -14.44 -21.98 -2.74
C ALA A 312 -15.31 -23.15 -2.23
N PRO A 313 -16.42 -22.92 -1.49
CA PRO A 313 -17.27 -24.01 -1.01
C PRO A 313 -18.24 -24.60 -2.03
N LEU A 314 -18.46 -23.93 -3.18
CA LEU A 314 -19.38 -24.35 -4.23
C LEU A 314 -18.75 -25.41 -5.14
N SER A 315 -19.54 -26.42 -5.50
CA SER A 315 -19.15 -27.50 -6.41
C SER A 315 -18.71 -27.00 -7.79
N ALA A 316 -17.70 -27.64 -8.37
CA ALA A 316 -17.30 -27.40 -9.76
C ALA A 316 -18.40 -27.72 -10.79
N ASN A 317 -19.38 -28.55 -10.45
CA ASN A 317 -20.54 -28.82 -11.32
C ASN A 317 -21.55 -27.66 -11.35
N ALA A 318 -21.43 -26.71 -10.44
CA ALA A 318 -22.25 -25.52 -10.33
C ALA A 318 -21.40 -24.26 -10.55
N ASP A 319 -20.37 -24.36 -11.38
CA ASP A 319 -19.42 -23.29 -11.70
C ASP A 319 -18.68 -22.70 -10.48
N GLY A 320 -18.57 -23.48 -9.40
CA GLY A 320 -17.74 -23.16 -8.23
C GLY A 320 -16.29 -23.63 -8.36
N LEU A 321 -15.42 -23.19 -7.45
CA LEU A 321 -14.02 -23.62 -7.41
C LEU A 321 -13.80 -24.98 -6.71
N GLY A 322 -14.78 -25.47 -5.94
CA GLY A 322 -14.73 -26.78 -5.29
C GLY A 322 -13.50 -27.02 -4.39
N LEU A 323 -13.05 -25.98 -3.67
CA LEU A 323 -11.81 -26.01 -2.88
C LEU A 323 -11.98 -26.60 -1.48
N CYS A 324 -13.22 -26.75 -1.01
CA CYS A 324 -13.53 -27.36 0.27
C CYS A 324 -13.69 -28.89 0.14
N ASP A 325 -13.18 -29.62 1.13
CA ASP A 325 -13.37 -31.07 1.24
C ASP A 325 -13.94 -31.43 2.64
N PRO A 326 -15.17 -31.95 2.74
CA PRO A 326 -16.10 -32.19 1.63
C PRO A 326 -16.63 -30.88 1.02
N ILE A 327 -17.15 -30.97 -0.21
CA ILE A 327 -17.88 -29.88 -0.86
C ILE A 327 -19.03 -29.43 0.04
N VAL A 328 -19.15 -28.11 0.24
CA VAL A 328 -20.10 -27.53 1.20
C VAL A 328 -21.42 -27.20 0.52
N PHE A 329 -21.41 -26.68 -0.71
CA PHE A 329 -22.61 -26.38 -1.49
C PHE A 329 -22.59 -27.16 -2.80
N ALA A 330 -23.62 -27.96 -3.05
CA ALA A 330 -23.74 -28.72 -4.29
C ALA A 330 -24.10 -27.81 -5.48
N ASP A 331 -24.91 -26.79 -5.22
CA ASP A 331 -25.43 -25.83 -6.19
C ASP A 331 -25.72 -24.49 -5.50
N THR A 332 -26.17 -23.51 -6.29
CA THR A 332 -26.51 -22.17 -5.83
C THR A 332 -27.89 -22.06 -5.18
N ASP A 333 -28.73 -23.09 -5.24
CA ASP A 333 -30.10 -23.05 -4.69
C ASP A 333 -30.13 -23.29 -3.17
N ASP A 334 -29.00 -23.73 -2.59
CA ASP A 334 -28.86 -23.90 -1.14
C ASP A 334 -29.18 -22.57 -0.41
N PRO A 335 -30.11 -22.56 0.57
CA PRO A 335 -30.51 -21.34 1.27
C PRO A 335 -29.37 -20.70 2.06
N ASP A 336 -28.39 -21.48 2.51
CA ASP A 336 -27.22 -20.98 3.21
C ASP A 336 -26.22 -20.32 2.25
N TYR A 337 -26.08 -20.86 1.03
CA TYR A 337 -25.31 -20.21 -0.03
C TYR A 337 -25.92 -18.84 -0.36
N GLN A 338 -27.24 -18.80 -0.58
CA GLN A 338 -27.98 -17.58 -0.87
C GLN A 338 -27.91 -16.56 0.27
N ALA A 339 -27.91 -17.01 1.53
CA ALA A 339 -27.74 -16.12 2.68
C ALA A 339 -26.37 -15.42 2.69
N ILE A 340 -25.29 -16.15 2.39
CA ILE A 340 -23.94 -15.57 2.31
C ILE A 340 -23.85 -14.61 1.11
N LEU A 341 -24.31 -15.05 -0.07
CA LEU A 341 -24.29 -14.24 -1.28
C LEU A 341 -25.08 -12.94 -1.09
N SER A 342 -26.30 -13.03 -0.53
CA SER A 342 -27.16 -11.87 -0.25
C SER A 342 -26.47 -10.84 0.67
N ALA A 343 -25.77 -11.30 1.72
CA ALA A 343 -25.01 -10.42 2.59
C ALA A 343 -23.88 -9.66 1.85
N ILE A 344 -23.20 -10.34 0.92
CA ILE A 344 -22.16 -9.71 0.09
C ILE A 344 -22.79 -8.74 -0.92
N THR A 345 -23.91 -9.12 -1.54
CA THR A 345 -24.65 -8.26 -2.48
C THR A 345 -25.19 -7.01 -1.80
N GLU A 346 -25.65 -7.10 -0.55
CA GLU A 346 -26.06 -5.92 0.23
C GLU A 346 -24.88 -4.96 0.45
N ALA A 347 -23.75 -5.48 0.91
CA ALA A 347 -22.54 -4.68 1.08
C ALA A 347 -22.05 -4.09 -0.26
N SER A 348 -22.18 -4.82 -1.37
CA SER A 348 -21.89 -4.31 -2.71
C SER A 348 -22.77 -3.12 -3.08
N ARG A 349 -24.08 -3.18 -2.78
CA ARG A 349 -25.00 -2.05 -3.00
C ARG A 349 -24.66 -0.84 -2.13
N GLU A 350 -24.37 -1.05 -0.85
CA GLU A 350 -23.88 0.01 0.02
C GLU A 350 -22.56 0.60 -0.50
N HIS A 351 -21.66 -0.23 -1.03
CA HIS A 351 -20.37 0.19 -1.55
C HIS A 351 -20.49 1.23 -2.67
N GLN A 352 -21.48 1.07 -3.55
CA GLN A 352 -21.77 2.04 -4.62
C GLN A 352 -22.22 3.41 -4.09
N THR A 353 -22.73 3.44 -2.85
CA THR A 353 -23.14 4.67 -2.16
C THR A 353 -21.99 5.28 -1.35
N THR A 354 -21.31 4.47 -0.53
CA THR A 354 -20.19 4.94 0.31
C THR A 354 -19.00 5.40 -0.53
N LYS A 355 -18.72 4.68 -1.63
CA LYS A 355 -17.65 4.88 -2.61
C LYS A 355 -16.23 4.91 -2.03
N ARG A 356 -15.30 4.31 -2.76
CA ARG A 356 -13.87 4.38 -2.43
C ARG A 356 -13.17 5.49 -3.18
N PHE A 357 -11.99 5.87 -2.70
CA PHE A 357 -11.17 6.92 -3.31
C PHE A 357 -10.84 6.68 -4.80
N ASP A 358 -10.84 5.42 -5.23
CA ASP A 358 -10.61 4.95 -6.59
C ASP A 358 -11.92 4.75 -7.39
N MET A 359 -13.06 5.19 -6.88
CA MET A 359 -14.36 5.12 -7.56
C MET A 359 -14.79 6.48 -8.13
N PRO A 360 -15.54 6.49 -9.24
CA PRO A 360 -16.12 7.71 -9.80
C PRO A 360 -16.99 8.49 -8.81
N ASP A 361 -16.87 9.82 -8.85
CA ASP A 361 -17.53 10.78 -7.96
C ASP A 361 -17.31 10.53 -6.47
N PHE A 362 -16.19 9.90 -6.11
CA PHE A 362 -15.76 9.84 -4.72
C PHE A 362 -15.58 11.24 -4.15
N ARG A 363 -16.06 11.42 -2.92
CA ARG A 363 -15.82 12.59 -2.12
C ARG A 363 -15.10 12.21 -0.82
N PRO A 364 -13.99 12.88 -0.47
CA PRO A 364 -13.34 12.70 0.83
C PRO A 364 -14.28 13.04 1.98
N ASN A 365 -14.04 12.43 3.15
CA ASN A 365 -14.76 12.79 4.36
C ASN A 365 -14.47 14.23 4.83
N ASP A 366 -15.33 14.73 5.72
CA ASP A 366 -15.25 16.08 6.28
C ASP A 366 -13.92 16.35 6.97
N HIS A 367 -13.29 15.35 7.60
CA HIS A 367 -11.98 15.54 8.23
C HIS A 367 -10.92 15.98 7.22
N TYR A 368 -10.85 15.31 6.06
CA TYR A 368 -9.93 15.70 5.00
C TYR A 368 -10.24 17.11 4.49
N ILE A 369 -11.51 17.42 4.21
CA ILE A 369 -11.94 18.72 3.68
C ILE A 369 -11.59 19.85 4.66
N ILE A 370 -11.96 19.71 5.94
CA ILE A 370 -11.67 20.69 6.99
C ILE A 370 -10.16 20.93 7.12
N GLN A 371 -9.34 19.88 7.05
CA GLN A 371 -7.89 20.07 7.08
C GLN A 371 -7.42 20.86 5.87
N MET A 372 -7.84 20.50 4.65
CA MET A 372 -7.40 21.21 3.46
C MET A 372 -7.86 22.68 3.44
N GLN A 373 -9.05 22.97 3.98
CA GLN A 373 -9.52 24.35 4.20
C GLN A 373 -8.65 25.11 5.20
N ARG A 374 -8.30 24.48 6.33
CA ARG A 374 -7.45 25.08 7.36
C ARG A 374 -6.06 25.47 6.83
N PHE A 375 -5.53 24.71 5.89
CA PHE A 375 -4.24 25.01 5.24
C PHE A 375 -4.38 25.91 3.99
N GLY A 376 -5.59 26.42 3.70
CA GLY A 376 -5.86 27.31 2.57
C GLY A 376 -5.74 26.64 1.20
N VAL A 377 -5.83 25.31 1.14
CA VAL A 377 -5.76 24.54 -0.12
C VAL A 377 -7.13 24.43 -0.77
N LEU A 378 -8.18 24.25 0.05
CA LEU A 378 -9.58 24.32 -0.37
C LEU A 378 -10.23 25.59 0.17
N THR A 379 -11.24 26.11 -0.53
CA THR A 379 -12.02 27.25 -0.07
C THR A 379 -12.95 26.86 1.09
N ALA A 380 -13.17 27.80 2.03
CA ALA A 380 -14.13 27.63 3.12
C ALA A 380 -15.59 27.58 2.63
N GLU A 381 -15.86 28.11 1.44
CA GLU A 381 -17.19 28.18 0.80
C GLU A 381 -17.48 26.99 -0.11
N LEU A 382 -16.70 25.91 -0.02
CA LEU A 382 -16.84 24.72 -0.86
C LEU A 382 -18.25 24.14 -0.71
N SER A 383 -18.97 23.98 -1.82
CA SER A 383 -20.33 23.43 -1.80
C SER A 383 -20.32 21.95 -1.37
N PRO A 384 -21.38 21.45 -0.67
CA PRO A 384 -21.46 20.06 -0.23
C PRO A 384 -21.23 19.03 -1.34
N ASP A 385 -21.66 19.32 -2.57
CA ASP A 385 -21.62 18.40 -3.71
C ASP A 385 -20.51 18.72 -4.72
N GLU A 386 -19.68 19.74 -4.49
CA GLU A 386 -18.64 20.16 -5.42
C GLU A 386 -17.53 19.11 -5.55
N PRO A 387 -17.22 18.57 -6.73
CA PRO A 387 -16.16 17.58 -6.90
C PRO A 387 -14.79 18.07 -6.40
N ILE A 388 -13.99 17.19 -5.81
CA ILE A 388 -12.62 17.49 -5.37
C ILE A 388 -11.66 16.61 -6.14
N ASP A 389 -10.72 17.22 -6.86
CA ASP A 389 -9.53 16.49 -7.34
C ASP A 389 -8.59 16.24 -6.14
N ILE A 390 -8.73 15.06 -5.55
CA ILE A 390 -8.02 14.66 -4.34
C ILE A 390 -6.50 14.60 -4.54
N TYR A 391 -6.04 14.26 -5.75
CA TYR A 391 -4.62 14.15 -6.05
C TYR A 391 -4.00 15.54 -6.25
N ALA A 392 -4.67 16.42 -6.97
CA ALA A 392 -4.23 17.80 -7.13
C ALA A 392 -4.24 18.55 -5.79
N THR A 393 -5.26 18.31 -4.96
CA THR A 393 -5.38 18.89 -3.61
C THR A 393 -4.21 18.47 -2.73
N ASP A 394 -3.87 17.17 -2.69
CA ASP A 394 -2.72 16.68 -1.94
C ASP A 394 -1.40 17.28 -2.43
N GLN A 395 -1.23 17.38 -3.75
CA GLN A 395 -0.05 18.02 -4.35
C GLN A 395 0.07 19.51 -3.98
N ALA A 396 -1.03 20.26 -4.03
CA ALA A 396 -1.08 21.66 -3.63
C ALA A 396 -0.74 21.82 -2.15
N TYR A 397 -1.29 20.97 -1.29
CA TYR A 397 -0.92 20.92 0.13
C TYR A 397 0.58 20.67 0.32
N TRP A 398 1.15 19.66 -0.32
CA TRP A 398 2.58 19.37 -0.12
C TRP A 398 3.47 20.52 -0.58
N ARG A 399 3.11 21.18 -1.68
CA ARG A 399 3.85 22.32 -2.25
C ARG A 399 3.81 23.56 -1.38
N SER A 400 2.75 23.78 -0.59
CA SER A 400 2.67 24.93 0.30
C SER A 400 3.74 24.92 1.40
N HIS A 401 4.26 23.73 1.72
CA HIS A 401 5.32 23.53 2.73
C HIS A 401 6.74 23.52 2.16
N TRP A 402 6.92 23.67 0.84
CA TRP A 402 8.25 23.63 0.25
C TRP A 402 9.02 24.91 0.53
N TYR A 403 10.25 24.76 1.03
CA TYR A 403 11.18 25.87 1.17
C TYR A 403 11.37 26.58 -0.18
N ARG A 404 11.19 27.90 -0.18
CA ARG A 404 11.46 28.78 -1.32
C ARG A 404 12.62 29.69 -0.93
N PRO A 405 13.79 29.57 -1.58
CA PRO A 405 14.87 30.51 -1.36
C PRO A 405 14.36 31.93 -1.59
N ALA A 406 14.74 32.88 -0.72
CA ALA A 406 14.51 34.28 -1.02
C ALA A 406 15.20 34.59 -2.35
N SER A 407 14.49 35.21 -3.29
CA SER A 407 15.12 35.65 -4.53
C SER A 407 16.32 36.52 -4.16
N ARG A 408 17.52 36.13 -4.62
CA ARG A 408 18.68 37.02 -4.53
C ARG A 408 18.27 38.29 -5.25
N LYS A 409 18.10 39.40 -4.52
CA LYS A 409 18.07 40.73 -5.13
C LYS A 409 19.35 40.81 -5.95
N SER A 410 19.23 40.86 -7.28
CA SER A 410 20.35 41.21 -8.13
C SER A 410 20.82 42.57 -7.65
N SER A 411 22.01 42.63 -7.03
CA SER A 411 22.71 43.89 -6.85
C SER A 411 23.03 44.37 -8.26
N SER A 412 22.21 45.27 -8.79
CA SER A 412 22.60 46.12 -9.89
C SER A 412 23.85 46.86 -9.42
N SER A 413 24.99 46.51 -9.99
CA SER A 413 26.21 47.30 -9.90
C SER A 413 25.90 48.70 -10.43
N ASN A 414 25.86 49.66 -9.51
CA ASN A 414 26.19 51.04 -9.86
C ASN A 414 27.70 51.06 -10.12
N ASP A 415 28.09 50.85 -11.36
CA ASP A 415 29.33 51.40 -11.89
C ASP A 415 28.94 52.61 -12.75
N ALA A 416 28.87 53.76 -12.09
CA ALA A 416 29.03 55.07 -12.70
C ALA A 416 29.61 56.01 -11.62
N ASP A 417 30.73 56.63 -11.97
CA ASP A 417 31.42 57.74 -11.33
C ASP A 417 32.29 57.43 -10.08
N LEU A 418 33.55 57.02 -10.33
CA LEU A 418 34.74 57.90 -10.29
C LEU A 418 36.03 57.16 -10.70
#